data_AF-A0A812IHB9-F1
#
_entry.id   AF-A0A812IHB9-F1
#
_cell.length_a   1.000
_cell.length_b   1.000
_cell.length_c   1.000
_cell.angle_alpha   90.00
_cell.angle_beta   90.00
_cell.angle_gamma   90.00
#
_symmetry.space_group_name_H-M   'P 1'
#
loop_
_entity.id
_entity.type
_entity.pdbx_description
1 polymer ?
#
loop_
_entity_poly.entity_id
_entity_poly.type
_entity_poly.pdbx_seq_one_letter_code
_entity_poly.pdbx_strand_id
1 'polypeptide(L)'
;MNVSTGVSLSTLHLSSTSDDDSESDSLTSFKPADPIQWHDRELPSWAYDDSAVQVISCVMEWKAPALVRVGAASTRVLAFVWRYVFYAMLVVWFFWAAFPLVVANFATCDEQGGFSRISAKLLIIYVPFVLLSLWLECKVLAAKIPMEVCSLGGWTFLGVRVPFSAYFGVQLVVSAVSHMDLATNGIVYAEILHTASCDGNRVDETWALVSQRSVFHERLPRLSAVASISYGLMVVQLLYALYTGLPLFTNSNPRVKSLSEWLTMKAPVMHSKDDLPQSPYAITLQSWSEEVWATELVMSLSPAARLTAVMARETERVKVTELAKVQQLSGADPWTRASLVTWARLITQRLFLTACFEGALFTNITGSVLAIEKYLTGRADILTLASVVLSSLMFAERLISTVKVVRAVTVVLWPELNDDKASDEDRKFQEQGYEEINRSSLKGYLLRTVTLLLGSAVLLSWWMGYAVLKTLMVFRCSKGLWNYAWPLPDGCIE
;
A
#
# COMPACT_ATOMS: atom_id res chain seq x y z
N MET A 1 29.06 -35.21 -27.13
CA MET A 1 28.11 -34.09 -27.28
C MET A 1 28.13 -33.30 -25.98
N ASN A 2 29.04 -32.34 -25.89
CA ASN A 2 29.17 -31.41 -24.77
C ASN A 2 28.86 -30.02 -25.34
N VAL A 3 27.79 -29.40 -24.88
CA VAL A 3 27.43 -28.03 -25.23
C VAL A 3 28.01 -27.13 -24.14
N SER A 4 29.11 -26.45 -24.45
CA SER A 4 29.63 -25.36 -23.64
C SER A 4 28.88 -24.07 -24.01
N THR A 5 28.14 -23.50 -23.05
CA THR A 5 27.55 -22.17 -23.19
C THR A 5 28.54 -21.14 -22.66
N GLY A 6 29.30 -20.55 -23.57
CA GLY A 6 30.09 -19.35 -23.31
C GLY A 6 29.17 -18.13 -23.21
N VAL A 7 29.06 -17.55 -22.01
CA VAL A 7 28.51 -16.22 -21.80
C VAL A 7 29.68 -15.26 -21.66
N SER A 8 29.83 -14.38 -22.65
CA SER A 8 30.82 -13.31 -22.67
C SER A 8 30.43 -12.24 -21.64
N LEU A 9 31.22 -12.11 -20.58
CA LEU A 9 31.25 -10.91 -19.76
C LEU A 9 32.02 -9.84 -20.54
N SER A 10 31.33 -8.78 -20.94
CA SER A 10 31.97 -7.58 -21.48
C SER A 10 32.59 -6.79 -20.33
N THR A 11 33.89 -6.93 -20.18
CA THR A 11 34.75 -6.20 -19.26
C THR A 11 34.81 -4.74 -19.70
N LEU A 12 34.26 -3.83 -18.87
CA LEU A 12 34.48 -2.39 -19.00
C LEU A 12 35.94 -2.10 -18.65
N HIS A 13 36.74 -1.80 -19.67
CA HIS A 13 38.09 -1.26 -19.53
C HIS A 13 38.00 0.15 -18.92
N LEU A 14 38.38 0.27 -17.64
CA LEU A 14 38.80 1.52 -17.05
C LEU A 14 40.23 1.78 -17.52
N SER A 15 40.39 2.68 -18.50
CA SER A 15 41.69 3.26 -18.82
C SER A 15 42.05 4.26 -17.72
N SER A 16 43.13 3.96 -17.00
CA SER A 16 43.83 4.91 -16.16
C SER A 16 44.54 5.93 -17.07
N THR A 17 44.02 7.15 -17.13
CA THR A 17 44.79 8.34 -17.53
C THR A 17 44.86 9.24 -16.32
N SER A 18 46.08 9.33 -15.79
CA SER A 18 46.54 10.35 -14.86
C SER A 18 46.51 11.73 -15.53
N ASP A 19 46.45 12.75 -14.68
CA ASP A 19 46.64 14.17 -14.97
C ASP A 19 45.37 14.91 -15.43
N ASP A 20 44.60 15.40 -14.45
CA ASP A 20 44.44 16.84 -14.23
C ASP A 20 43.59 17.10 -12.98
N ASP A 21 44.20 17.81 -12.02
CA ASP A 21 43.54 18.39 -10.86
C ASP A 21 42.57 19.49 -11.31
N SER A 22 41.25 19.30 -11.10
CA SER A 22 40.21 20.34 -10.83
C SER A 22 38.78 20.01 -11.29
N GLU A 23 38.23 18.83 -10.95
CA GLU A 23 36.83 18.50 -11.30
C GLU A 23 35.96 18.07 -10.10
N SER A 24 36.22 18.64 -8.92
CA SER A 24 35.41 18.42 -7.71
C SER A 24 34.19 19.35 -7.56
N ASP A 25 33.93 20.27 -8.51
CA ASP A 25 32.89 21.31 -8.41
C ASP A 25 31.66 21.09 -9.30
N SER A 26 31.59 20.01 -10.10
CA SER A 26 30.50 19.83 -11.08
C SER A 26 29.27 19.07 -10.56
N LEU A 27 29.31 18.50 -9.34
CA LEU A 27 28.18 17.77 -8.72
C LEU A 27 27.48 18.53 -7.58
N THR A 28 27.97 19.71 -7.18
CA THR A 28 27.36 20.56 -6.15
C THR A 28 26.40 21.62 -6.71
N SER A 29 26.37 21.82 -8.03
CA SER A 29 25.49 22.78 -8.69
C SER A 29 24.10 22.17 -8.99
N PHE A 30 23.33 21.85 -7.95
CA PHE A 30 21.88 21.78 -8.11
C PHE A 30 21.38 23.23 -8.24
N LYS A 31 21.38 23.78 -9.48
CA LYS A 31 20.73 25.06 -9.75
C LYS A 31 19.26 24.89 -9.37
N PRO A 32 18.74 25.65 -8.37
CA PRO A 32 17.31 25.65 -8.13
C PRO A 32 16.64 26.02 -9.45
N ALA A 33 15.71 25.19 -9.91
CA ALA A 33 14.93 25.50 -11.10
C ALA A 33 14.37 26.92 -10.96
N ASP A 34 14.42 27.70 -12.04
CA ASP A 34 13.73 28.98 -12.15
C ASP A 34 12.32 28.88 -11.57
N PRO A 35 11.76 29.97 -10.98
CA PRO A 35 10.44 29.97 -10.34
C PRO A 35 9.47 29.15 -11.19
N ILE A 36 9.04 28.02 -10.62
CA ILE A 36 8.42 26.93 -11.37
C ILE A 36 7.24 27.50 -12.13
N GLN A 37 7.39 27.69 -13.44
CA GLN A 37 6.27 27.97 -14.30
C GLN A 37 5.49 26.67 -14.42
N TRP A 38 4.52 26.49 -13.52
CA TRP A 38 3.64 25.32 -13.48
C TRP A 38 2.92 25.11 -14.82
N HIS A 39 2.72 26.19 -15.59
CA HIS A 39 2.20 26.17 -16.94
C HIS A 39 3.09 25.47 -17.97
N ASP A 40 4.41 25.43 -17.77
CA ASP A 40 5.34 24.76 -18.70
C ASP A 40 5.38 23.23 -18.51
N ARG A 41 4.75 22.72 -17.44
CA ARG A 41 4.77 21.28 -17.09
C ARG A 41 3.51 20.52 -17.50
N GLU A 42 2.66 21.11 -18.35
CA GLU A 42 1.45 20.48 -18.92
C GLU A 42 0.47 19.91 -17.88
N LEU A 43 0.42 20.46 -16.66
CA LEU A 43 -0.61 20.11 -15.69
C LEU A 43 -1.90 20.88 -16.03
N PRO A 44 -3.01 20.19 -16.31
CA PRO A 44 -4.27 20.89 -16.53
C PRO A 44 -4.76 21.50 -15.21
N SER A 45 -5.46 22.63 -15.28
CA SER A 45 -5.90 23.38 -14.10
C SER A 45 -6.80 22.60 -13.14
N TRP A 46 -7.48 21.56 -13.62
CA TRP A 46 -8.30 20.68 -12.79
C TRP A 46 -7.48 19.69 -11.94
N ALA A 47 -6.20 19.49 -12.26
CA ALA A 47 -5.35 18.48 -11.63
C ALA A 47 -4.65 18.96 -10.36
N TYR A 48 -4.81 20.23 -9.99
CA TYR A 48 -4.17 20.78 -8.80
C TYR A 48 -5.07 21.70 -7.98
N ASP A 49 -4.76 21.82 -6.70
CA ASP A 49 -5.36 22.78 -5.78
C ASP A 49 -4.47 24.03 -5.67
N ASP A 50 -5.01 25.21 -5.99
CA ASP A 50 -4.28 26.48 -5.95
C ASP A 50 -3.69 26.77 -4.56
N SER A 51 -4.38 26.37 -3.50
CA SER A 51 -3.92 26.54 -2.11
C SER A 51 -2.66 25.69 -1.87
N ALA A 52 -2.62 24.46 -2.40
CA ALA A 52 -1.44 23.61 -2.30
C ALA A 52 -0.27 24.18 -3.10
N VAL A 53 -0.52 24.72 -4.30
CA VAL A 53 0.50 25.39 -5.11
C VAL A 53 1.07 26.63 -4.40
N GLN A 54 0.22 27.43 -3.75
CA GLN A 54 0.66 28.59 -2.97
C GLN A 54 1.58 28.17 -1.81
N VAL A 55 1.20 27.12 -1.07
CA VAL A 55 2.01 26.56 0.01
C VAL A 55 3.36 26.08 -0.50
N ILE A 56 3.38 25.30 -1.59
CA ILE A 56 4.62 24.80 -2.17
C ILE A 56 5.50 25.95 -2.62
N SER A 57 4.94 26.94 -3.32
CA SER A 57 5.70 28.10 -3.81
C SER A 57 6.34 28.86 -2.65
N CYS A 58 5.59 29.08 -1.58
CA CYS A 58 6.08 29.79 -0.39
C CYS A 58 7.21 29.03 0.32
N VAL A 59 7.06 27.71 0.50
CA VAL A 59 8.08 26.87 1.14
C VAL A 59 9.32 26.73 0.26
N MET A 60 9.16 26.72 -1.07
CA MET A 60 10.29 26.61 -1.99
C MET A 60 11.17 27.87 -2.06
N GLU A 61 10.66 29.02 -1.62
CA GLU A 61 11.44 30.25 -1.51
C GLU A 61 12.29 30.33 -0.23
N TRP A 62 12.12 29.39 0.70
CA TRP A 62 12.91 29.35 1.93
C TRP A 62 14.40 29.25 1.64
N LYS A 63 15.22 29.90 2.49
CA LYS A 63 16.69 29.77 2.49
C LYS A 63 17.11 28.50 3.24
N ALA A 64 16.59 27.36 2.80
CA ALA A 64 16.89 26.05 3.35
C ALA A 64 17.35 25.09 2.24
N PRO A 65 18.06 23.99 2.57
CA PRO A 65 18.40 22.96 1.59
C PRO A 65 17.15 22.50 0.83
N ALA A 66 17.27 22.26 -0.47
CA ALA A 66 16.14 21.95 -1.36
C ALA A 66 15.27 20.81 -0.81
N LEU A 67 15.92 19.80 -0.25
CA LEU A 67 15.30 18.63 0.34
C LEU A 67 14.42 18.94 1.56
N VAL A 68 14.91 19.81 2.44
CA VAL A 68 14.19 20.27 3.63
C VAL A 68 12.92 21.02 3.21
N ARG A 69 13.03 21.84 2.15
CA ARG A 69 11.86 22.53 1.56
C ARG A 69 10.84 21.53 0.99
N VAL A 70 11.29 20.52 0.25
CA VAL A 70 10.39 19.47 -0.29
C VAL A 70 9.68 18.71 0.83
N GLY A 71 10.41 18.28 1.87
CA GLY A 71 9.83 17.58 3.01
C GLY A 71 8.79 18.42 3.73
N ALA A 72 9.13 19.68 4.04
CA ALA A 72 8.24 20.60 4.73
C ALA A 72 7.01 20.96 3.88
N ALA A 73 7.18 21.16 2.56
CA ALA A 73 6.08 21.38 1.64
C ALA A 73 5.13 20.17 1.59
N SER A 74 5.68 18.96 1.49
CA SER A 74 4.90 17.72 1.53
C SER A 74 4.05 17.62 2.80
N THR A 75 4.67 17.75 3.97
CA THR A 75 3.95 17.61 5.25
C THR A 75 2.82 18.62 5.36
N ARG A 76 3.06 19.88 4.95
CA ARG A 76 2.02 20.93 4.93
C ARG A 76 0.88 20.58 4.00
N VAL A 77 1.19 20.24 2.74
CA VAL A 77 0.20 19.87 1.74
C VAL A 77 -0.65 18.68 2.21
N LEU A 78 -0.02 17.64 2.74
CA LEU A 78 -0.73 16.46 3.25
C LEU A 78 -1.59 16.79 4.48
N ALA A 79 -1.22 17.80 5.27
CA ALA A 79 -2.03 18.29 6.38
C ALA A 79 -3.33 18.98 5.91
N PHE A 80 -3.44 19.44 4.67
CA PHE A 80 -4.71 19.95 4.12
C PHE A 80 -5.67 18.81 3.76
N VAL A 81 -5.13 17.66 3.33
CA VAL A 81 -5.93 16.61 2.68
C VAL A 81 -6.16 15.35 3.49
N TRP A 82 -5.55 15.22 4.67
CA TRP A 82 -5.71 14.04 5.53
C TRP A 82 -7.18 13.71 5.83
N ARG A 83 -8.05 14.72 5.92
CA ARG A 83 -9.49 14.56 6.16
C ARG A 83 -10.18 13.79 5.05
N TYR A 84 -9.83 14.07 3.80
CA TYR A 84 -10.38 13.35 2.65
C TYR A 84 -9.95 11.88 2.68
N VAL A 85 -8.71 11.60 3.11
CA VAL A 85 -8.23 10.23 3.32
C VAL A 85 -9.04 9.53 4.42
N PHE A 86 -9.28 10.22 5.54
CA PHE A 86 -10.09 9.69 6.64
C PHE A 86 -11.54 9.45 6.23
N TYR A 87 -12.17 10.38 5.51
CA TYR A 87 -13.52 10.19 4.97
C TYR A 87 -13.59 9.05 3.97
N ALA A 88 -12.60 8.91 3.09
CA ALA A 88 -12.55 7.81 2.15
C ALA A 88 -12.44 6.47 2.89
N MET A 89 -11.63 6.41 3.96
CA MET A 89 -11.57 5.24 4.83
C MET A 89 -12.94 4.93 5.44
N LEU A 90 -13.65 5.92 6.01
CA LEU A 90 -14.97 5.70 6.58
C LEU A 90 -15.97 5.17 5.54
N VAL A 91 -15.99 5.76 4.33
CA VAL A 91 -16.85 5.31 3.22
C VAL A 91 -16.56 3.86 2.86
N VAL A 92 -15.27 3.51 2.67
CA VAL A 92 -14.84 2.17 2.26
C VAL A 92 -15.18 1.13 3.32
N TRP A 93 -14.92 1.40 4.60
CA TRP A 93 -15.16 0.44 5.67
C TRP A 93 -16.63 0.32 6.07
N PHE A 94 -17.39 1.42 5.99
CA PHE A 94 -18.84 1.36 6.11
C PHE A 94 -19.42 0.49 5.00
N PHE A 95 -19.00 0.71 3.76
CA PHE A 95 -19.43 -0.11 2.63
C PHE A 95 -19.03 -1.57 2.82
N TRP A 96 -17.77 -1.86 3.16
CA TRP A 96 -17.28 -3.22 3.43
C TRP A 96 -18.13 -3.95 4.47
N ALA A 97 -18.52 -3.28 5.56
CA ALA A 97 -19.32 -3.90 6.62
C ALA A 97 -20.80 -4.09 6.21
N ALA A 98 -21.41 -3.08 5.59
CA ALA A 98 -22.85 -3.08 5.31
C ALA A 98 -23.21 -3.86 4.03
N PHE A 99 -22.36 -3.79 3.01
CA PHE A 99 -22.69 -4.29 1.67
C PHE A 99 -22.97 -5.79 1.62
N PRO A 100 -22.15 -6.70 2.20
CA PRO A 100 -22.45 -8.12 2.16
C PRO A 100 -23.78 -8.46 2.82
N LEU A 101 -24.13 -7.77 3.92
CA LEU A 101 -25.38 -7.98 4.63
C LEU A 101 -26.58 -7.52 3.80
N VAL A 102 -26.49 -6.35 3.17
CA VAL A 102 -27.54 -5.85 2.27
C VAL A 102 -27.72 -6.80 1.09
N VAL A 103 -26.62 -7.21 0.45
CA VAL A 103 -26.64 -8.06 -0.73
C VAL A 103 -27.13 -9.48 -0.43
N ALA A 104 -26.82 -10.03 0.74
CA ALA A 104 -27.33 -11.33 1.20
C ALA A 104 -28.87 -11.36 1.31
N ASN A 105 -29.54 -10.21 1.54
CA ASN A 105 -31.01 -10.15 1.56
C ASN A 105 -31.65 -10.26 0.16
N PHE A 106 -30.87 -10.04 -0.90
CA PHE A 106 -31.31 -10.15 -2.29
C PHE A 106 -30.84 -11.46 -2.96
N ALA A 107 -30.11 -12.30 -2.22
CA ALA A 107 -29.67 -13.59 -2.70
C ALA A 107 -30.86 -14.57 -2.77
N THR A 108 -30.79 -15.50 -3.71
CA THR A 108 -31.77 -16.59 -3.85
C THR A 108 -31.07 -17.93 -3.73
N CYS A 109 -31.61 -18.84 -2.94
CA CYS A 109 -31.11 -20.21 -2.84
C CYS A 109 -31.09 -20.90 -4.21
N ASP A 110 -30.04 -21.65 -4.49
CA ASP A 110 -29.90 -22.40 -5.73
C ASP A 110 -30.62 -23.76 -5.64
N GLU A 111 -31.50 -24.03 -6.61
CA GLU A 111 -32.30 -25.26 -6.63
C GLU A 111 -31.47 -26.53 -6.85
N GLN A 112 -30.25 -26.40 -7.38
CA GLN A 112 -29.33 -27.53 -7.61
C GLN A 112 -28.48 -27.84 -6.36
N GLY A 113 -28.66 -27.09 -5.27
CA GLY A 113 -27.93 -27.23 -4.02
C GLY A 113 -26.54 -26.59 -4.02
N GLY A 114 -26.24 -25.73 -5.01
CA GLY A 114 -25.03 -24.91 -5.09
C GLY A 114 -25.05 -23.70 -4.16
N PHE A 115 -24.16 -22.74 -4.41
CA PHE A 115 -24.19 -21.47 -3.68
C PHE A 115 -25.41 -20.63 -4.08
N SER A 116 -25.92 -19.84 -3.14
CA SER A 116 -26.98 -18.87 -3.41
C SER A 116 -26.54 -17.92 -4.52
N ARG A 117 -27.46 -17.56 -5.42
CA ARG A 117 -27.16 -16.69 -6.56
C ARG A 117 -27.46 -15.25 -6.24
N ILE A 118 -26.51 -14.38 -6.59
CA ILE A 118 -26.66 -12.94 -6.46
C ILE A 118 -26.60 -12.30 -7.84
N SER A 119 -27.57 -11.44 -8.13
CA SER A 119 -27.59 -10.76 -9.43
C SER A 119 -26.40 -9.80 -9.52
N ALA A 120 -25.56 -9.95 -10.55
CA ALA A 120 -24.49 -9.00 -10.87
C ALA A 120 -25.00 -7.55 -11.03
N LYS A 121 -26.30 -7.37 -11.30
CA LYS A 121 -26.94 -6.04 -11.34
C LYS A 121 -26.85 -5.29 -10.01
N LEU A 122 -26.72 -5.98 -8.88
CA LEU A 122 -26.54 -5.35 -7.57
C LEU A 122 -25.21 -4.61 -7.43
N LEU A 123 -24.23 -4.86 -8.31
CA LEU A 123 -23.03 -4.03 -8.41
C LEU A 123 -23.35 -2.57 -8.74
N ILE A 124 -24.53 -2.26 -9.31
CA ILE A 124 -24.93 -0.87 -9.56
C ILE A 124 -25.10 -0.08 -8.26
N ILE A 125 -25.46 -0.75 -7.16
CA ILE A 125 -25.55 -0.14 -5.82
C ILE A 125 -24.16 0.28 -5.34
N TYR A 126 -23.10 -0.36 -5.83
CA TYR A 126 -21.73 -0.04 -5.47
C TYR A 126 -21.19 1.22 -6.16
N VAL A 127 -21.65 1.50 -7.38
CA VAL A 127 -21.12 2.59 -8.22
C VAL A 127 -21.06 3.95 -7.49
N PRO A 128 -22.09 4.42 -6.76
CA PRO A 128 -22.02 5.68 -6.03
C PRO A 128 -20.90 5.72 -4.96
N PHE A 129 -20.64 4.60 -4.28
CA PHE A 129 -19.58 4.52 -3.26
C PHE A 129 -18.20 4.57 -3.89
N VAL A 130 -17.99 3.87 -5.01
CA VAL A 130 -16.73 3.94 -5.78
C VAL A 130 -16.50 5.36 -6.28
N LEU A 131 -17.50 5.99 -6.88
CA LEU A 131 -17.39 7.35 -7.38
C LEU A 131 -17.09 8.35 -6.26
N LEU A 132 -17.72 8.20 -5.09
CA LEU A 132 -17.44 9.03 -3.93
C LEU A 132 -16.00 8.83 -3.43
N SER A 133 -15.53 7.58 -3.31
CA SER A 133 -14.15 7.28 -2.91
C SER A 133 -13.13 7.81 -3.90
N LEU A 134 -13.34 7.61 -5.20
CA LEU A 134 -12.47 8.16 -6.26
C LEU A 134 -12.50 9.68 -6.28
N TRP A 135 -13.65 10.32 -6.03
CA TRP A 135 -13.72 11.77 -5.90
C TRP A 135 -12.90 12.29 -4.72
N LEU A 136 -12.99 11.63 -3.55
CA LEU A 136 -12.15 11.94 -2.39
C LEU A 136 -10.66 11.72 -2.71
N GLU A 137 -10.33 10.65 -3.44
CA GLU A 137 -8.97 10.39 -3.90
C GLU A 137 -8.44 11.51 -4.80
N CYS A 138 -9.24 11.94 -5.77
CA CYS A 138 -8.92 13.06 -6.66
C CYS A 138 -8.66 14.35 -5.87
N LYS A 139 -9.39 14.60 -4.76
CA LYS A 139 -9.12 15.74 -3.88
C LYS A 139 -7.77 15.65 -3.19
N VAL A 140 -7.38 14.46 -2.72
CA VAL A 140 -6.05 14.23 -2.14
C VAL A 140 -4.96 14.41 -3.21
N LEU A 141 -5.17 13.84 -4.39
CA LEU A 141 -4.24 13.95 -5.52
C LEU A 141 -4.07 15.38 -6.01
N ALA A 142 -5.15 16.18 -6.07
CA ALA A 142 -5.05 17.58 -6.49
C ALA A 142 -4.10 18.40 -5.61
N ALA A 143 -4.08 18.15 -4.30
CA ALA A 143 -3.10 18.80 -3.44
C ALA A 143 -1.69 18.20 -3.61
N LYS A 144 -1.61 16.87 -3.78
CA LYS A 144 -0.36 16.11 -3.78
C LYS A 144 0.46 16.24 -5.09
N ILE A 145 -0.21 16.25 -6.24
CA ILE A 145 0.40 16.22 -7.58
C ILE A 145 1.41 17.36 -7.79
N PRO A 146 1.11 18.62 -7.45
CA PRO A 146 2.09 19.70 -7.58
C PRO A 146 3.39 19.41 -6.82
N MET A 147 3.30 18.87 -5.60
CA MET A 147 4.46 18.50 -4.80
C MET A 147 5.27 17.37 -5.47
N GLU A 148 4.60 16.37 -6.02
CA GLU A 148 5.27 15.26 -6.74
C GLU A 148 5.94 15.74 -8.01
N VAL A 149 5.29 16.61 -8.80
CA VAL A 149 5.89 17.17 -10.01
C VAL A 149 7.09 18.04 -9.65
N CYS A 150 6.99 18.82 -8.57
CA CYS A 150 8.09 19.65 -8.10
C CYS A 150 9.30 18.83 -7.63
N SER A 151 9.07 17.72 -6.94
CA SER A 151 10.12 16.89 -6.34
C SER A 151 10.69 15.84 -7.28
N LEU A 152 9.86 15.24 -8.13
CA LEU A 152 10.23 14.09 -8.98
C LEU A 152 10.30 14.43 -10.46
N GLY A 153 9.86 15.63 -10.84
CA GLY A 153 9.69 16.00 -12.24
C GLY A 153 8.50 15.30 -12.90
N GLY A 154 8.56 15.25 -14.24
CA GLY A 154 7.52 14.65 -15.08
C GLY A 154 7.33 13.14 -14.83
N TRP A 155 6.26 12.60 -15.40
CA TRP A 155 5.83 11.23 -15.18
C TRP A 155 6.60 10.28 -16.09
N THR A 156 7.10 9.18 -15.52
CA THR A 156 7.81 8.15 -16.29
C THR A 156 7.22 6.79 -16.00
N PHE A 157 7.00 5.98 -17.03
CA PHE A 157 6.63 4.58 -16.91
C PHE A 157 7.70 3.73 -17.58
N LEU A 158 8.38 2.87 -16.81
CA LEU A 158 9.51 2.05 -17.28
C LEU A 158 10.61 2.89 -17.97
N GLY A 159 10.87 4.10 -17.46
CA GLY A 159 11.87 5.02 -18.02
C GLY A 159 11.41 5.86 -19.22
N VAL A 160 10.22 5.57 -19.77
CA VAL A 160 9.62 6.37 -20.86
C VAL A 160 8.78 7.48 -20.26
N ARG A 161 8.96 8.73 -20.72
CA ARG A 161 8.11 9.85 -20.32
C ARG A 161 6.68 9.61 -20.80
N VAL A 162 5.72 9.72 -19.88
CA VAL A 162 4.30 9.57 -20.17
C VAL A 162 3.56 10.88 -19.88
N PRO A 163 2.54 11.24 -20.67
CA PRO A 163 1.74 12.42 -20.37
C PRO A 163 0.97 12.21 -19.07
N PHE A 164 0.75 13.30 -18.33
CA PHE A 164 0.05 13.27 -17.04
C PHE A 164 -1.33 12.59 -17.15
N SER A 165 -2.10 12.89 -18.21
CA SER A 165 -3.43 12.32 -18.42
C SER A 165 -3.42 10.80 -18.51
N ALA A 166 -2.45 10.22 -19.22
CA ALA A 166 -2.30 8.77 -19.32
C ALA A 166 -1.89 8.16 -17.99
N TYR A 167 -0.91 8.76 -17.30
CA TYR A 167 -0.49 8.32 -15.97
C TYR A 167 -1.66 8.34 -14.98
N PHE A 168 -2.34 9.47 -14.86
CA PHE A 168 -3.47 9.67 -13.96
C PHE A 168 -4.62 8.71 -14.28
N GLY A 169 -4.95 8.53 -15.57
CA GLY A 169 -5.96 7.58 -16.01
C GLY A 169 -5.65 6.14 -15.59
N VAL A 170 -4.40 5.69 -15.75
CA VAL A 170 -3.98 4.36 -15.27
C VAL A 170 -4.12 4.23 -13.76
N GLN A 171 -3.70 5.25 -12.99
CA GLN A 171 -3.81 5.20 -11.53
C GLN A 171 -5.26 5.15 -11.04
N LEU A 172 -6.16 5.90 -11.68
CA LEU A 172 -7.59 5.82 -11.38
C LEU A 172 -8.18 4.45 -11.71
N VAL A 173 -7.74 3.81 -12.80
CA VAL A 173 -8.17 2.44 -13.14
C VAL A 173 -7.69 1.44 -12.08
N VAL A 174 -6.43 1.53 -11.64
CA VAL A 174 -5.90 0.66 -10.57
C VAL A 174 -6.66 0.88 -9.25
N SER A 175 -6.98 2.14 -8.92
CA SER A 175 -7.80 2.45 -7.74
C SER A 175 -9.22 1.88 -7.85
N ALA A 176 -9.88 2.06 -9.00
CA ALA A 176 -11.18 1.48 -9.26
C ALA A 176 -11.17 -0.07 -9.17
N VAL A 177 -10.12 -0.73 -9.69
CA VAL A 177 -9.90 -2.17 -9.55
C VAL A 177 -9.78 -2.57 -8.08
N SER A 178 -9.04 -1.79 -7.28
CA SER A 178 -8.95 -2.04 -5.84
C SER A 178 -10.31 -1.92 -5.16
N HIS A 179 -11.15 -0.96 -5.55
CA HIS A 179 -12.53 -0.89 -5.04
C HIS A 179 -13.36 -2.10 -5.50
N MET A 180 -13.31 -2.47 -6.78
CA MET A 180 -14.05 -3.63 -7.30
C MET A 180 -13.69 -4.93 -6.60
N ASP A 181 -12.41 -5.16 -6.28
CA ASP A 181 -11.96 -6.31 -5.49
C ASP A 181 -12.64 -6.40 -4.12
N LEU A 182 -12.87 -5.25 -3.44
CA LEU A 182 -13.58 -5.21 -2.17
C LEU A 182 -15.05 -5.64 -2.33
N ALA A 183 -15.71 -5.16 -3.38
CA ALA A 183 -17.10 -5.48 -3.63
C ALA A 183 -17.28 -6.94 -4.05
N THR A 184 -16.44 -7.48 -4.93
CA THR A 184 -16.53 -8.89 -5.33
C THR A 184 -16.29 -9.82 -4.15
N ASN A 185 -15.31 -9.50 -3.29
CA ASN A 185 -15.10 -10.25 -2.04
C ASN A 185 -16.32 -10.17 -1.10
N GLY A 186 -16.98 -9.01 -1.03
CA GLY A 186 -18.23 -8.85 -0.29
C GLY A 186 -19.40 -9.67 -0.85
N ILE A 187 -19.52 -9.79 -2.17
CA ILE A 187 -20.56 -10.63 -2.81
C ILE A 187 -20.30 -12.10 -2.52
N VAL A 188 -19.08 -12.58 -2.72
CA VAL A 188 -18.72 -13.98 -2.42
C VAL A 188 -19.00 -14.30 -0.94
N TYR A 189 -18.68 -13.38 -0.04
CA TYR A 189 -19.02 -13.56 1.38
C TYR A 189 -20.53 -13.60 1.63
N ALA A 190 -21.30 -12.72 0.99
CA ALA A 190 -22.76 -12.71 1.07
C ALA A 190 -23.38 -14.02 0.55
N GLU A 191 -22.85 -14.56 -0.54
CA GLU A 191 -23.29 -15.84 -1.11
C GLU A 191 -23.05 -16.98 -0.13
N ILE A 192 -21.86 -17.07 0.46
CA ILE A 192 -21.55 -18.09 1.48
C ILE A 192 -22.50 -17.96 2.68
N LEU A 193 -22.74 -16.73 3.15
CA LEU A 193 -23.58 -16.47 4.31
C LEU A 193 -25.04 -16.84 4.07
N HIS A 194 -25.60 -16.43 2.93
CA HIS A 194 -26.99 -16.75 2.58
C HIS A 194 -27.16 -18.26 2.30
N THR A 195 -26.20 -18.89 1.62
CA THR A 195 -26.21 -20.35 1.38
C THR A 195 -26.36 -21.15 2.68
N ALA A 196 -25.72 -20.70 3.77
CA ALA A 196 -25.83 -21.37 5.07
C ALA A 196 -27.25 -21.34 5.66
N SER A 197 -28.12 -20.44 5.20
CA SER A 197 -29.54 -20.37 5.58
C SER A 197 -30.49 -21.12 4.64
N CYS A 198 -29.99 -21.62 3.51
CA CYS A 198 -30.78 -22.38 2.56
C CYS A 198 -30.97 -23.83 3.01
N ASP A 199 -32.22 -24.29 3.02
CA ASP A 199 -32.56 -25.70 3.30
C ASP A 199 -32.01 -26.62 2.20
N GLY A 200 -31.46 -27.77 2.60
CA GLY A 200 -30.94 -28.77 1.67
C GLY A 200 -29.64 -28.36 0.95
N ASN A 201 -28.89 -27.37 1.46
CA ASN A 201 -27.61 -27.02 0.87
C ASN A 201 -26.62 -28.19 0.95
N ARG A 202 -25.92 -28.46 -0.15
CA ARG A 202 -24.89 -29.52 -0.24
C ARG A 202 -23.47 -28.95 -0.13
N VAL A 203 -23.37 -27.63 0.06
CA VAL A 203 -22.11 -26.89 0.11
C VAL A 203 -21.29 -27.28 1.33
N ASP A 204 -21.89 -27.36 2.53
CA ASP A 204 -21.15 -27.74 3.74
C ASP A 204 -20.69 -29.22 3.69
N GLU A 205 -21.48 -30.11 3.09
CA GLU A 205 -21.09 -31.51 2.85
C GLU A 205 -19.89 -31.58 1.89
N THR A 206 -19.96 -30.84 0.78
CA THR A 206 -18.88 -30.79 -0.21
C THR A 206 -17.63 -30.13 0.37
N TRP A 207 -17.79 -29.10 1.19
CA TRP A 207 -16.69 -28.48 1.94
C TRP A 207 -16.03 -29.47 2.90
N ALA A 208 -16.81 -30.28 3.61
CA ALA A 208 -16.27 -31.32 4.49
C ALA A 208 -15.44 -32.34 3.70
N LEU A 209 -15.92 -32.77 2.52
CA LEU A 209 -15.16 -33.66 1.61
C LEU A 209 -13.85 -33.01 1.14
N VAL A 210 -13.90 -31.75 0.72
CA VAL A 210 -12.70 -30.99 0.31
C VAL A 210 -11.74 -30.84 1.48
N SER A 211 -12.24 -30.54 2.68
CA SER A 211 -11.45 -30.38 3.91
C SER A 211 -10.77 -31.68 4.33
N GLN A 212 -11.49 -32.81 4.29
CA GLN A 212 -10.94 -34.14 4.60
C GLN A 212 -9.72 -34.48 3.74
N ARG A 213 -9.72 -34.03 2.49
CA ARG A 213 -8.62 -34.21 1.53
C ARG A 213 -7.55 -33.12 1.62
N SER A 214 -7.72 -32.10 2.45
CA SER A 214 -6.72 -31.06 2.66
C SER A 214 -5.65 -31.47 3.67
N VAL A 215 -4.54 -30.72 3.73
CA VAL A 215 -3.50 -30.84 4.77
C VAL A 215 -4.07 -30.68 6.20
N PHE A 216 -5.19 -29.96 6.34
CA PHE A 216 -5.83 -29.71 7.64
C PHE A 216 -6.82 -30.81 8.06
N HIS A 217 -7.09 -31.80 7.19
CA HIS A 217 -8.01 -32.90 7.42
C HIS A 217 -9.37 -32.44 8.00
N GLU A 218 -10.01 -33.23 8.87
CA GLU A 218 -11.34 -32.97 9.46
C GLU A 218 -11.39 -31.81 10.49
N ARG A 219 -10.34 -31.00 10.59
CA ARG A 219 -10.25 -29.95 11.63
C ARG A 219 -10.79 -28.59 11.20
N LEU A 220 -11.17 -28.40 9.94
CA LEU A 220 -11.73 -27.12 9.51
C LEU A 220 -13.21 -27.03 9.90
N PRO A 221 -13.66 -25.88 10.43
CA PRO A 221 -15.08 -25.65 10.69
C PRO A 221 -15.85 -25.50 9.36
N ARG A 222 -17.17 -25.32 9.46
CA ARG A 222 -18.05 -25.06 8.31
C ARG A 222 -17.55 -23.90 7.47
N LEU A 223 -17.83 -23.93 6.16
CA LEU A 223 -17.29 -22.94 5.22
C LEU A 223 -17.71 -21.52 5.61
N SER A 224 -18.96 -21.33 6.03
CA SER A 224 -19.48 -20.03 6.51
C SER A 224 -18.74 -19.49 7.73
N ALA A 225 -18.31 -20.36 8.65
CA ALA A 225 -17.51 -19.97 9.80
C ALA A 225 -16.09 -19.57 9.38
N VAL A 226 -15.44 -20.35 8.51
CA VAL A 226 -14.11 -20.02 7.97
C VAL A 226 -14.15 -18.68 7.23
N ALA A 227 -15.15 -18.48 6.37
CA ALA A 227 -15.35 -17.24 5.63
C ALA A 227 -15.61 -16.06 6.56
N SER A 228 -16.47 -16.21 7.57
CA SER A 228 -16.79 -15.14 8.53
C SER A 228 -15.59 -14.74 9.38
N ILE A 229 -14.80 -15.72 9.85
CA ILE A 229 -13.55 -15.45 10.59
C ILE A 229 -12.57 -14.72 9.68
N SER A 230 -12.37 -15.20 8.45
CA SER A 230 -11.41 -14.63 7.51
C SER A 230 -11.80 -13.21 7.09
N TYR A 231 -13.10 -12.99 6.83
CA TYR A 231 -13.65 -11.66 6.56
C TYR A 231 -13.47 -10.75 7.77
N GLY A 232 -13.85 -11.20 8.96
CA GLY A 232 -13.68 -10.45 10.22
C GLY A 232 -12.22 -10.08 10.51
N LEU A 233 -11.25 -10.94 10.18
CA LEU A 233 -9.82 -10.65 10.34
C LEU A 233 -9.34 -9.49 9.46
N MET A 234 -10.05 -9.14 8.38
CA MET A 234 -9.72 -7.94 7.59
C MET A 234 -9.85 -6.67 8.43
N VAL A 235 -10.70 -6.63 9.46
CA VAL A 235 -10.82 -5.49 10.40
C VAL A 235 -9.49 -5.17 11.10
N VAL A 236 -8.60 -6.15 11.27
CA VAL A 236 -7.26 -5.91 11.84
C VAL A 236 -6.49 -4.90 10.99
N GLN A 237 -6.70 -4.85 9.68
CA GLN A 237 -6.08 -3.85 8.80
C GLN A 237 -6.58 -2.44 9.11
N LEU A 238 -7.88 -2.27 9.36
CA LEU A 238 -8.47 -1.00 9.79
C LEU A 238 -7.92 -0.59 11.15
N LEU A 239 -7.95 -1.50 12.13
CA LEU A 239 -7.46 -1.22 13.48
C LEU A 239 -5.99 -0.83 13.46
N TYR A 240 -5.18 -1.51 12.66
CA TYR A 240 -3.77 -1.17 12.48
C TYR A 240 -3.59 0.20 11.82
N ALA A 241 -4.37 0.51 10.77
CA ALA A 241 -4.35 1.81 10.12
C ALA A 241 -4.77 2.95 11.05
N LEU A 242 -5.77 2.73 11.91
CA LEU A 242 -6.21 3.68 12.93
C LEU A 242 -5.16 3.83 14.03
N TYR A 243 -4.59 2.73 14.50
CA TYR A 243 -3.54 2.72 15.52
C TYR A 243 -2.30 3.49 15.06
N THR A 244 -1.89 3.31 13.80
CA THR A 244 -0.71 3.97 13.24
C THR A 244 -0.99 5.37 12.69
N GLY A 245 -2.22 5.64 12.26
CA GLY A 245 -2.59 6.90 11.60
C GLY A 245 -3.25 7.93 12.51
N LEU A 246 -3.89 7.54 13.62
CA LEU A 246 -4.54 8.50 14.51
C LEU A 246 -3.56 9.08 15.53
N PRO A 247 -3.52 10.41 15.69
CA PRO A 247 -2.64 11.05 16.65
C PRO A 247 -2.85 10.61 18.10
N LEU A 248 -4.04 10.12 18.45
CA LEU A 248 -4.37 9.67 19.79
C LEU A 248 -3.52 8.49 20.28
N PHE A 249 -3.08 7.62 19.37
CA PHE A 249 -2.37 6.38 19.74
C PHE A 249 -0.86 6.49 19.57
N THR A 250 -0.44 7.24 18.56
CA THR A 250 0.97 7.36 18.24
C THR A 250 1.58 8.58 18.97
N ASN A 251 0.81 9.63 19.33
CA ASN A 251 1.38 10.87 19.86
C ASN A 251 1.35 10.88 21.39
N SER A 252 2.53 10.91 22.01
CA SER A 252 2.68 11.16 23.44
C SER A 252 2.48 12.64 23.81
N ASN A 253 2.29 13.52 22.82
CA ASN A 253 2.13 14.94 23.05
C ASN A 253 0.76 15.28 23.66
N PRO A 254 0.72 15.92 24.83
CA PRO A 254 -0.50 16.22 25.56
C PRO A 254 -1.40 17.30 24.90
N ARG A 255 -1.08 17.80 23.70
CA ARG A 255 -1.80 18.93 23.07
C ARG A 255 -2.97 18.54 22.17
N VAL A 256 -2.96 17.37 21.53
CA VAL A 256 -4.14 16.86 20.80
C VAL A 256 -4.98 16.04 21.76
N LYS A 257 -5.76 16.75 22.60
CA LYS A 257 -6.47 16.11 23.73
C LYS A 257 -7.77 15.42 23.32
N SER A 258 -8.34 15.74 22.15
CA SER A 258 -9.63 15.18 21.74
C SER A 258 -9.76 14.86 20.25
N LEU A 259 -10.52 13.80 19.94
CA LEU A 259 -10.88 13.41 18.58
C LEU A 259 -11.69 14.48 17.85
N SER A 260 -12.54 15.23 18.57
CA SER A 260 -13.36 16.30 18.01
C SER A 260 -12.51 17.47 17.53
N GLU A 261 -11.50 17.89 18.30
CA GLU A 261 -10.52 18.89 17.85
C GLU A 261 -9.83 18.41 16.58
N TRP A 262 -9.35 17.17 16.56
CA TRP A 262 -8.71 16.60 15.36
C TRP A 262 -9.63 16.65 14.14
N LEU A 263 -10.88 16.19 14.25
CA LEU A 263 -11.84 16.24 13.15
C LEU A 263 -12.17 17.68 12.70
N THR A 264 -12.15 18.65 13.61
CA THR A 264 -12.50 20.05 13.33
C THR A 264 -11.30 20.96 12.99
N MET A 265 -10.05 20.46 13.14
CA MET A 265 -8.81 21.18 12.78
C MET A 265 -8.80 21.71 11.35
N LYS A 266 -9.05 23.01 11.19
CA LYS A 266 -8.92 23.65 9.88
C LYS A 266 -7.46 23.58 9.43
N ALA A 267 -7.29 23.36 8.14
CA ALA A 267 -5.96 23.44 7.57
C ALA A 267 -5.43 24.87 7.74
N PRO A 268 -4.14 25.04 8.03
CA PRO A 268 -3.56 26.35 8.30
C PRO A 268 -3.68 27.24 7.07
N VAL A 269 -4.31 28.41 7.20
CA VAL A 269 -4.35 29.39 6.12
C VAL A 269 -3.05 30.19 6.16
N MET A 270 -2.28 30.20 5.06
CA MET A 270 -1.06 31.00 4.95
C MET A 270 -1.38 32.30 4.22
N HIS A 271 -1.25 33.44 4.90
CA HIS A 271 -1.51 34.75 4.32
C HIS A 271 -0.22 35.46 3.87
N SER A 272 0.90 35.20 4.53
CA SER A 272 2.23 35.76 4.21
C SER A 272 3.35 34.73 4.35
N LYS A 273 4.49 35.00 3.71
CA LYS A 273 5.75 34.27 3.93
C LYS A 273 6.22 34.37 5.39
N ASP A 274 5.79 35.41 6.09
CA ASP A 274 6.14 35.66 7.49
C ASP A 274 5.29 34.84 8.48
N ASP A 275 4.16 34.26 8.04
CA ASP A 275 3.32 33.37 8.87
C ASP A 275 3.94 31.99 9.04
N LEU A 276 4.97 31.69 8.25
CA LEU A 276 5.71 30.44 8.30
C LEU A 276 6.78 30.53 9.40
N PRO A 277 6.72 29.66 10.42
CA PRO A 277 7.78 29.60 11.40
C PRO A 277 9.12 29.36 10.68
N GLN A 278 10.14 30.18 10.96
CA GLN A 278 11.41 30.15 10.24
C GLN A 278 12.23 28.88 10.46
N SER A 279 11.89 28.06 11.44
CA SER A 279 12.51 26.74 11.52
C SER A 279 11.96 25.91 10.37
N PRO A 280 12.84 25.31 9.54
CA PRO A 280 12.40 24.31 8.58
C PRO A 280 11.66 23.15 9.25
N TYR A 281 11.88 23.03 10.57
CA TYR A 281 11.28 22.09 11.48
C TYR A 281 10.22 22.69 12.44
N ALA A 282 9.66 23.85 12.10
CA ALA A 282 8.49 24.36 12.77
C ALA A 282 7.36 24.51 11.77
N ILE A 283 6.48 23.53 11.77
CA ILE A 283 5.06 23.82 11.60
C ILE A 283 4.45 23.62 12.96
N THR A 284 4.00 24.71 13.51
CA THR A 284 3.52 24.76 14.87
C THR A 284 2.12 24.13 15.00
N LEU A 285 1.95 23.12 15.87
CA LEU A 285 1.06 23.29 17.04
C LEU A 285 1.82 23.97 18.22
N GLN A 286 3.02 24.47 17.90
CA GLN A 286 4.02 25.28 18.61
C GLN A 286 5.04 24.47 19.41
N SER A 287 6.03 23.98 18.66
CA SER A 287 7.43 23.74 19.04
C SER A 287 7.80 22.36 19.61
N TRP A 288 8.54 21.63 18.76
CA TRP A 288 9.44 20.50 19.01
C TRP A 288 8.76 19.12 19.19
N SER A 289 9.42 18.07 18.65
CA SER A 289 8.99 16.66 18.47
C SER A 289 7.72 16.38 17.63
N GLU A 290 7.10 17.39 17.02
CA GLU A 290 5.77 17.31 16.36
C GLU A 290 5.77 17.19 14.82
N GLU A 291 6.91 16.92 14.19
CA GLU A 291 7.08 17.19 12.74
C GLU A 291 6.59 16.13 11.76
N VAL A 292 6.15 14.96 12.22
CA VAL A 292 5.61 13.94 11.30
C VAL A 292 4.33 13.35 11.84
N TRP A 293 3.20 13.82 11.31
CA TRP A 293 1.89 13.18 11.49
C TRP A 293 1.11 13.15 10.19
N ALA A 294 1.07 14.24 9.42
CA ALA A 294 0.24 14.26 8.21
C ALA A 294 0.70 13.26 7.13
N THR A 295 2.01 13.17 6.87
CA THR A 295 2.54 12.20 5.92
C THR A 295 2.32 10.78 6.41
N GLU A 296 2.71 10.46 7.65
CA GLU A 296 2.51 9.13 8.22
C GLU A 296 1.04 8.75 8.31
N LEU A 297 0.15 9.67 8.67
CA LEU A 297 -1.30 9.47 8.70
C LEU A 297 -1.84 9.20 7.30
N VAL A 298 -1.52 10.05 6.32
CA VAL A 298 -1.97 9.82 4.94
C VAL A 298 -1.46 8.48 4.45
N MET A 299 -0.19 8.15 4.72
CA MET A 299 0.40 6.87 4.32
C MET A 299 -0.22 5.69 5.07
N SER A 300 -0.60 5.85 6.35
CA SER A 300 -1.22 4.84 7.20
C SER A 300 -2.70 4.66 6.93
N LEU A 301 -3.43 5.68 6.48
CA LEU A 301 -4.86 5.58 6.19
C LEU A 301 -5.13 5.28 4.70
N SER A 302 -4.32 5.78 3.76
CA SER A 302 -4.60 5.70 2.32
C SER A 302 -4.81 4.26 1.82
N PRO A 303 -3.96 3.27 2.12
CA PRO A 303 -4.24 1.90 1.70
C PRO A 303 -5.45 1.25 2.39
N ALA A 304 -5.82 1.67 3.61
CA ALA A 304 -7.04 1.20 4.28
C ALA A 304 -8.29 1.83 3.63
N ALA A 305 -8.14 3.01 3.05
CA ALA A 305 -9.11 3.68 2.19
C ALA A 305 -9.02 3.25 0.72
N ARG A 306 -8.14 2.29 0.37
CA ARG A 306 -7.86 1.84 -1.01
C ARG A 306 -7.50 2.95 -2.00
N LEU A 307 -6.86 4.02 -1.51
CA LEU A 307 -6.40 5.14 -2.33
C LEU A 307 -5.08 4.79 -3.05
N THR A 308 -5.15 3.85 -3.99
CA THR A 308 -3.96 3.33 -4.67
C THR A 308 -3.25 4.39 -5.50
N ALA A 309 -3.99 5.31 -6.14
CA ALA A 309 -3.39 6.38 -6.92
C ALA A 309 -2.62 7.37 -6.03
N VAL A 310 -3.12 7.64 -4.82
CA VAL A 310 -2.40 8.43 -3.82
C VAL A 310 -1.08 7.75 -3.42
N MET A 311 -0.98 6.43 -3.45
CA MET A 311 0.23 5.71 -3.04
C MET A 311 1.22 5.45 -4.17
N ALA A 312 0.80 5.60 -5.43
CA ALA A 312 1.52 5.12 -6.61
C ALA A 312 2.95 5.68 -6.74
N ARG A 313 3.13 6.98 -6.44
CA ARG A 313 4.43 7.67 -6.59
C ARG A 313 5.26 7.76 -5.34
N GLU A 314 4.81 7.19 -4.24
CA GLU A 314 5.57 7.20 -2.98
C GLU A 314 6.90 6.46 -3.11
N THR A 315 6.96 5.40 -3.91
CA THR A 315 8.22 4.69 -4.18
C THR A 315 9.23 5.56 -4.91
N GLU A 316 8.79 6.32 -5.93
CA GLU A 316 9.65 7.25 -6.67
C GLU A 316 10.07 8.39 -5.77
N ARG A 317 9.13 8.90 -4.95
CA ARG A 317 9.40 9.93 -3.97
C ARG A 317 10.48 9.51 -3.01
N VAL A 318 10.38 8.31 -2.45
CA VAL A 318 11.41 7.80 -1.55
C VAL A 318 12.73 7.61 -2.27
N LYS A 319 12.76 7.12 -3.51
CA LYS A 319 14.01 7.06 -4.26
C LYS A 319 14.64 8.44 -4.43
N VAL A 320 13.92 9.42 -4.95
CA VAL A 320 14.47 10.75 -5.26
C VAL A 320 14.79 11.53 -3.99
N THR A 321 13.85 11.58 -3.05
CA THR A 321 13.99 12.31 -1.79
C THR A 321 15.07 11.66 -0.95
N GLU A 322 15.13 10.33 -0.85
CA GLU A 322 16.04 9.62 0.06
C GLU A 322 17.43 9.30 -0.52
N LEU A 323 17.60 9.14 -1.84
CA LEU A 323 18.93 9.17 -2.46
C LEU A 323 19.57 10.55 -2.32
N ALA A 324 18.78 11.63 -2.50
CA ALA A 324 19.25 12.99 -2.27
C ALA A 324 19.52 13.27 -0.78
N LYS A 325 18.69 12.72 0.13
CA LYS A 325 18.96 12.71 1.59
C LYS A 325 20.30 12.05 1.84
N VAL A 326 20.47 10.76 1.55
CA VAL A 326 21.69 10.04 1.94
C VAL A 326 22.95 10.54 1.25
N GLN A 327 22.88 11.06 0.02
CA GLN A 327 24.04 11.70 -0.62
C GLN A 327 24.44 13.04 0.01
N GLN A 328 23.48 13.83 0.53
CA GLN A 328 23.79 15.05 1.31
C GLN A 328 24.07 14.76 2.79
N LEU A 329 23.78 13.55 3.25
CA LEU A 329 23.85 13.15 4.65
C LEU A 329 25.03 12.22 4.93
N SER A 330 26.22 12.55 4.44
CA SER A 330 27.45 12.26 5.19
C SER A 330 27.35 12.97 6.55
N GLY A 331 26.61 12.38 7.50
CA GLY A 331 26.16 13.03 8.74
C GLY A 331 24.64 13.16 8.90
N ALA A 332 23.82 12.20 8.43
CA ALA A 332 22.36 12.31 8.59
C ALA A 332 21.93 12.62 10.01
N ASP A 333 20.97 13.53 10.16
CA ASP A 333 20.23 13.69 11.39
C ASP A 333 19.71 12.32 11.86
N PRO A 334 20.03 11.88 13.08
CA PRO A 334 19.73 10.54 13.54
C PRO A 334 18.23 10.20 13.52
N TRP A 335 17.35 11.19 13.66
CA TRP A 335 15.90 11.01 13.58
C TRP A 335 15.41 10.64 12.19
N THR A 336 16.04 11.18 11.16
CA THR A 336 15.69 10.83 9.76
C THR A 336 15.96 9.34 9.50
N ARG A 337 17.09 8.80 10.00
CA ARG A 337 17.40 7.37 9.91
C ARG A 337 16.35 6.53 10.65
N ALA A 338 16.00 6.91 11.88
CA ALA A 338 15.02 6.22 12.69
C ALA A 338 13.62 6.22 12.06
N SER A 339 13.20 7.35 11.48
CA SER A 339 11.93 7.49 10.76
C SER A 339 11.87 6.57 9.54
N LEU A 340 12.93 6.50 8.73
CA LEU A 340 12.98 5.62 7.55
C LEU A 340 12.92 4.14 7.92
N VAL A 341 13.64 3.72 8.96
CA VAL A 341 13.56 2.33 9.47
C VAL A 341 12.14 2.03 9.98
N THR A 342 11.54 2.96 10.72
CA THR A 342 10.18 2.84 11.22
C THR A 342 9.18 2.73 10.08
N TRP A 343 9.31 3.57 9.06
CA TRP A 343 8.44 3.58 7.89
C TRP A 343 8.54 2.28 7.08
N ALA A 344 9.77 1.77 6.84
CA ALA A 344 9.96 0.47 6.20
C ALA A 344 9.30 -0.67 6.99
N ARG A 345 9.40 -0.63 8.33
CA ARG A 345 8.75 -1.58 9.22
C ARG A 345 7.23 -1.52 9.13
N LEU A 346 6.64 -0.32 9.20
CA LEU A 346 5.19 -0.11 9.11
C LEU A 346 4.62 -0.61 7.77
N ILE A 347 5.28 -0.27 6.65
CA ILE A 347 4.85 -0.77 5.33
C ILE A 347 4.95 -2.29 5.25
N THR A 348 5.99 -2.90 5.81
CA THR A 348 6.14 -4.36 5.81
C THR A 348 5.07 -5.04 6.65
N GLN A 349 4.80 -4.54 7.86
CA GLN A 349 3.74 -5.07 8.72
C GLN A 349 2.38 -4.95 8.05
N ARG A 350 2.13 -3.84 7.36
CA ARG A 350 0.90 -3.63 6.61
C ARG A 350 0.76 -4.59 5.46
N LEU A 351 1.80 -4.75 4.64
CA LEU A 351 1.83 -5.75 3.58
C LEU A 351 1.49 -7.12 4.17
N PHE A 352 2.13 -7.51 5.28
CA PHE A 352 1.85 -8.78 5.92
C PHE A 352 0.35 -8.94 6.28
N LEU A 353 -0.25 -7.96 6.96
CA LEU A 353 -1.66 -8.03 7.34
C LEU A 353 -2.60 -8.13 6.13
N THR A 354 -2.40 -7.26 5.13
CA THR A 354 -3.24 -7.22 3.93
C THR A 354 -3.03 -8.44 3.05
N ALA A 355 -1.78 -8.81 2.77
CA ALA A 355 -1.44 -9.95 1.94
C ALA A 355 -1.76 -11.30 2.63
N CYS A 356 -1.79 -11.37 3.96
CA CYS A 356 -2.21 -12.57 4.69
C CYS A 356 -3.73 -12.74 4.66
N PHE A 357 -4.49 -11.76 5.14
CA PHE A 357 -5.93 -11.94 5.34
C PHE A 357 -6.75 -11.75 4.07
N GLU A 358 -6.47 -10.70 3.29
CA GLU A 358 -7.21 -10.41 2.06
C GLU A 358 -6.62 -11.18 0.88
N GLY A 359 -5.30 -11.12 0.71
CA GLY A 359 -4.59 -11.80 -0.36
C GLY A 359 -4.67 -13.32 -0.23
N ALA A 360 -3.87 -13.90 0.67
CA ALA A 360 -3.68 -15.34 0.75
C ALA A 360 -4.94 -16.07 1.25
N LEU A 361 -5.48 -15.68 2.41
CA LEU A 361 -6.54 -16.43 3.07
C LEU A 361 -7.89 -16.31 2.33
N PHE A 362 -8.37 -15.10 2.11
CA PHE A 362 -9.69 -14.90 1.50
C PHE A 362 -9.72 -15.34 0.04
N THR A 363 -8.70 -15.04 -0.78
CA THR A 363 -8.63 -15.54 -2.17
C THR A 363 -8.63 -17.06 -2.24
N ASN A 364 -8.03 -17.75 -1.27
CA ASN A 364 -8.09 -19.21 -1.20
C ASN A 364 -9.49 -19.75 -0.90
N ILE A 365 -10.27 -19.05 -0.08
CA ILE A 365 -11.68 -19.36 0.19
C ILE A 365 -12.48 -19.14 -1.09
N THR A 366 -12.32 -17.99 -1.76
CA THR A 366 -12.95 -17.67 -3.04
C THR A 366 -12.64 -18.73 -4.11
N GLY A 367 -11.39 -19.17 -4.22
CA GLY A 367 -11.02 -20.25 -5.13
C GLY A 367 -11.66 -21.61 -4.78
N SER A 368 -11.88 -21.89 -3.49
CA SER A 368 -12.62 -23.08 -3.04
C SER A 368 -14.12 -22.98 -3.36
N VAL A 369 -14.71 -21.79 -3.18
CA VAL A 369 -16.12 -21.51 -3.55
C VAL A 369 -16.31 -21.78 -5.04
N LEU A 370 -15.42 -21.27 -5.90
CA LEU A 370 -15.48 -21.50 -7.34
C LEU A 370 -15.44 -23.00 -7.70
N ALA A 371 -14.58 -23.77 -7.02
CA ALA A 371 -14.43 -25.20 -7.24
C ALA A 371 -15.70 -25.98 -6.82
N ILE A 372 -16.24 -25.67 -5.64
CA ILE A 372 -17.45 -26.30 -5.10
C ILE A 372 -18.66 -25.95 -5.95
N GLU A 373 -18.79 -24.69 -6.39
CA GLU A 373 -19.87 -24.27 -7.27
C GLU A 373 -19.86 -25.06 -8.58
N LYS A 374 -18.70 -25.15 -9.23
CA LYS A 374 -18.56 -25.95 -10.46
C LYS A 374 -18.88 -27.42 -10.23
N TYR A 375 -18.53 -27.98 -9.08
CA TYR A 375 -18.83 -29.38 -8.75
C TYR A 375 -20.32 -29.64 -8.61
N LEU A 376 -21.04 -28.73 -7.94
CA LEU A 376 -22.46 -28.90 -7.62
C LEU A 376 -23.35 -28.58 -8.83
N THR A 377 -23.05 -27.51 -9.57
CA THR A 377 -23.94 -27.00 -10.64
C THR A 377 -23.43 -27.30 -12.05
N GLY A 378 -22.18 -27.78 -12.17
CA GLY A 378 -21.51 -28.00 -13.45
C GLY A 378 -21.07 -26.70 -14.15
N ARG A 379 -21.26 -25.53 -13.51
CA ARG A 379 -20.95 -24.21 -14.08
C ARG A 379 -20.00 -23.46 -13.17
N ALA A 380 -19.02 -22.77 -13.76
CA ALA A 380 -18.13 -21.89 -13.01
C ALA A 380 -18.81 -20.52 -12.84
N ASP A 381 -18.84 -20.00 -11.61
CA ASP A 381 -19.28 -18.63 -11.37
C ASP A 381 -18.23 -17.62 -11.84
N ILE A 382 -18.64 -16.80 -12.82
CA ILE A 382 -17.79 -15.78 -13.45
C ILE A 382 -17.44 -14.68 -12.45
N LEU A 383 -18.34 -14.34 -11.52
CA LEU A 383 -18.11 -13.27 -10.56
C LEU A 383 -17.05 -13.67 -9.53
N THR A 384 -17.16 -14.88 -8.98
CA THR A 384 -16.14 -15.48 -8.10
C THR A 384 -14.79 -15.58 -8.82
N LEU A 385 -14.76 -16.00 -10.08
CA LEU A 385 -13.53 -16.04 -10.88
C LEU A 385 -12.90 -14.64 -11.03
N ALA A 386 -13.72 -13.63 -11.36
CA ALA A 386 -13.26 -12.25 -11.46
C ALA A 386 -12.68 -11.76 -10.12
N SER A 387 -13.29 -12.12 -8.99
CA SER A 387 -12.78 -11.81 -7.65
C SER A 387 -11.38 -12.38 -7.44
N VAL A 388 -11.15 -13.67 -7.77
CA VAL A 388 -9.82 -14.28 -7.63
C VAL A 388 -8.77 -13.55 -8.47
N VAL A 389 -9.11 -13.19 -9.71
CA VAL A 389 -8.19 -12.49 -10.62
C VAL A 389 -7.86 -11.11 -10.06
N LEU A 390 -8.86 -10.34 -9.64
CA LEU A 390 -8.64 -9.00 -9.07
C LEU A 390 -7.82 -9.06 -7.78
N SER A 391 -8.13 -9.99 -6.86
CA SER A 391 -7.36 -10.16 -5.63
C SER A 391 -5.91 -10.55 -5.89
N SER A 392 -5.66 -11.39 -6.91
CA SER A 392 -4.32 -11.79 -7.35
C SER A 392 -3.52 -10.61 -7.91
N LEU A 393 -4.16 -9.77 -8.74
CA LEU A 393 -3.54 -8.56 -9.28
C LEU A 393 -3.20 -7.55 -8.18
N MET A 394 -4.13 -7.29 -7.27
CA MET A 394 -3.92 -6.38 -6.14
C MET A 394 -2.84 -6.89 -5.19
N PHE A 395 -2.78 -8.20 -4.95
CA PHE A 395 -1.69 -8.81 -4.18
C PHE A 395 -0.33 -8.58 -4.84
N ALA A 396 -0.22 -8.84 -6.14
CA ALA A 396 1.03 -8.68 -6.87
C ALA A 396 1.50 -7.22 -6.90
N GLU A 397 0.59 -6.28 -7.15
CA GLU A 397 0.88 -4.84 -7.12
C GLU A 397 1.43 -4.43 -5.74
N ARG A 398 0.71 -4.76 -4.66
CA ARG A 398 1.11 -4.40 -3.29
C ARG A 398 2.45 -5.00 -2.91
N LEU A 399 2.67 -6.27 -3.23
CA LEU A 399 3.94 -6.96 -2.96
C LEU A 399 5.10 -6.29 -3.70
N ILE A 400 4.95 -6.03 -5.00
CA ILE A 400 5.99 -5.39 -5.82
C ILE A 400 6.28 -3.98 -5.31
N SER A 401 5.23 -3.21 -5.01
CA SER A 401 5.34 -1.84 -4.50
C SER A 401 6.10 -1.81 -3.17
N THR A 402 5.70 -2.62 -2.19
CA THR A 402 6.39 -2.73 -0.90
C THR A 402 7.84 -3.18 -1.04
N VAL A 403 8.12 -4.20 -1.86
CA VAL A 403 9.50 -4.68 -2.08
C VAL A 403 10.37 -3.57 -2.66
N LYS A 404 9.87 -2.81 -3.64
CA LYS A 404 10.61 -1.68 -4.23
C LYS A 404 10.91 -0.60 -3.18
N VAL A 405 9.93 -0.27 -2.35
CA VAL A 405 10.07 0.73 -1.28
C VAL A 405 11.10 0.29 -0.25
N VAL A 406 10.92 -0.89 0.35
CA VAL A 406 11.82 -1.39 1.40
C VAL A 406 13.22 -1.58 0.86
N ARG A 407 13.38 -2.10 -0.37
CA ARG A 407 14.69 -2.18 -1.02
C ARG A 407 15.34 -0.80 -1.17
N ALA A 408 14.59 0.21 -1.60
CA ALA A 408 15.12 1.57 -1.73
C ALA A 408 15.62 2.08 -0.37
N VAL A 409 14.81 1.95 0.69
CA VAL A 409 15.20 2.32 2.05
C VAL A 409 16.42 1.54 2.53
N THR A 410 16.47 0.23 2.31
CA THR A 410 17.61 -0.61 2.73
C THR A 410 18.90 -0.22 2.01
N VAL A 411 18.88 -0.06 0.69
CA VAL A 411 20.08 0.33 -0.08
C VAL A 411 20.62 1.68 0.39
N VAL A 412 19.72 2.60 0.69
CA VAL A 412 20.01 3.96 1.12
C VAL A 412 20.54 3.99 2.57
N LEU A 413 19.88 3.30 3.50
CA LEU A 413 20.26 3.33 4.91
C LEU A 413 21.42 2.41 5.28
N TRP A 414 21.57 1.27 4.63
CA TRP A 414 22.52 0.22 5.07
C TRP A 414 23.96 0.74 5.23
N PRO A 415 24.53 1.53 4.29
CA PRO A 415 25.87 2.09 4.46
C PRO A 415 25.98 3.10 5.61
N GLU A 416 24.88 3.73 6.01
CA GLU A 416 24.80 4.74 7.07
C GLU A 416 24.55 4.14 8.46
N LEU A 417 24.26 2.84 8.54
CA LEU A 417 24.04 2.13 9.80
C LEU A 417 25.30 1.39 10.29
N ASN A 418 26.47 1.67 9.70
CA ASN A 418 27.74 1.19 10.22
C ASN A 418 28.18 2.05 11.41
N ASP A 419 28.56 1.40 12.50
CA ASP A 419 28.98 2.06 13.74
C ASP A 419 30.26 2.89 13.54
N ASP A 420 31.13 2.51 12.60
CA ASP A 420 32.34 3.25 12.23
C ASP A 420 32.05 4.66 11.68
N LYS A 421 30.81 4.92 11.24
CA LYS A 421 30.36 6.22 10.74
C LYS A 421 29.62 7.05 11.80
N ALA A 422 29.58 6.63 13.06
CA ALA A 422 28.89 7.36 14.13
C ALA A 422 29.42 8.80 14.26
N SER A 423 28.52 9.78 14.18
CA SER A 423 28.87 11.19 14.39
C SER A 423 28.92 11.54 15.87
N ASP A 424 29.51 12.69 16.21
CA ASP A 424 29.48 13.20 17.60
C ASP A 424 28.05 13.49 18.07
N GLU A 425 27.14 13.83 17.15
CA GLU A 425 25.71 13.97 17.46
C GLU A 425 25.07 12.63 17.83
N ASP A 426 25.38 11.56 17.10
CA ASP A 426 24.90 10.21 17.45
C ASP A 426 25.31 9.84 18.88
N ARG A 427 26.57 10.14 19.26
CA ARG A 427 27.09 9.88 20.60
C ARG A 427 26.38 10.72 21.65
N LYS A 428 26.15 12.01 21.40
CA LYS A 428 25.39 12.88 22.31
C LYS A 428 23.96 12.38 22.55
N PHE A 429 23.25 11.95 21.50
CA PHE A 429 21.91 11.39 21.67
C PHE A 429 21.94 10.05 22.43
N GLN A 430 22.94 9.21 22.21
CA GLN A 430 23.11 7.97 22.97
C GLN A 430 23.40 8.25 24.46
N GLU A 431 24.26 9.23 24.77
CA GLU A 431 24.53 9.67 26.15
C GLU A 431 23.29 10.24 26.84
N GLN A 432 22.38 10.85 26.07
CA GLN A 432 21.07 11.32 26.54
C GLN A 432 20.03 10.19 26.70
N GLY A 433 20.39 8.94 26.40
CA GLY A 433 19.53 7.77 26.58
C GLY A 433 18.60 7.44 25.41
N TYR A 434 18.80 8.05 24.24
CA TYR A 434 18.00 7.73 23.04
C TYR A 434 18.51 6.45 22.36
N GLU A 435 18.25 5.30 22.98
CA GLU A 435 18.67 3.98 22.46
C GLU A 435 18.04 3.64 21.11
N GLU A 436 16.86 4.18 20.81
CA GLU A 436 16.15 3.99 19.53
C GLU A 436 16.87 4.60 18.32
N ILE A 437 17.78 5.55 18.59
CA ILE A 437 18.61 6.23 17.61
C ILE A 437 19.94 5.48 17.37
N ASN A 438 20.28 4.53 18.24
CA ASN A 438 21.50 3.74 18.13
C ASN A 438 21.55 3.01 16.78
N ARG A 439 22.64 3.22 16.03
CA ARG A 439 22.84 2.65 14.69
C ARG A 439 22.75 1.13 14.70
N SER A 440 23.32 0.48 15.70
CA SER A 440 23.23 -0.98 15.89
C SER A 440 21.78 -1.45 16.10
N SER A 441 20.99 -0.70 16.86
CA SER A 441 19.55 -0.96 17.09
C SER A 441 18.75 -0.79 15.80
N LEU A 442 18.94 0.33 15.10
CA LEU A 442 18.33 0.63 13.80
C LEU A 442 18.67 -0.44 12.74
N LYS A 443 19.92 -0.90 12.70
CA LYS A 443 20.37 -2.00 11.84
C LYS A 443 19.63 -3.29 12.17
N GLY A 444 19.46 -3.59 13.46
CA GLY A 444 18.67 -4.72 13.94
C GLY A 444 17.21 -4.65 13.49
N TYR A 445 16.57 -3.49 13.62
CA TYR A 445 15.18 -3.28 13.16
C TYR A 445 15.05 -3.39 11.64
N LEU A 446 15.99 -2.83 10.88
CA LEU A 446 16.01 -2.94 9.42
C LEU A 446 16.18 -4.39 8.98
N LEU A 447 17.09 -5.14 9.61
CA LEU A 447 17.29 -6.56 9.32
C LEU A 447 16.03 -7.38 9.62
N ARG A 448 15.39 -7.17 10.78
CA ARG A 448 14.10 -7.83 11.12
C ARG A 448 13.02 -7.49 10.10
N THR A 449 12.97 -6.25 9.64
CA THR A 449 12.01 -5.78 8.62
C THR A 449 12.24 -6.49 7.28
N VAL A 450 13.48 -6.54 6.79
CA VAL A 450 13.82 -7.25 5.55
C VAL A 450 13.53 -8.75 5.66
N THR A 451 13.88 -9.38 6.78
CA THR A 451 13.60 -10.80 7.03
C THR A 451 12.09 -11.07 7.06
N LEU A 452 11.30 -10.23 7.75
CA LEU A 452 9.85 -10.33 7.76
C LEU A 452 9.27 -10.17 6.35
N LEU A 453 9.77 -9.20 5.58
CA LEU A 453 9.33 -8.98 4.21
C LEU A 453 9.62 -10.18 3.31
N LEU A 454 10.85 -10.73 3.35
CA LEU A 454 11.23 -11.90 2.55
C LEU A 454 10.42 -13.14 2.95
N GLY A 455 10.28 -13.41 4.24
CA GLY A 455 9.47 -14.51 4.75
C GLY A 455 8.00 -14.37 4.34
N SER A 456 7.43 -13.17 4.47
CA SER A 456 6.07 -12.88 4.04
C SER A 456 5.91 -13.01 2.52
N ALA A 457 6.86 -12.49 1.74
CA ALA A 457 6.82 -12.57 0.28
C ALA A 457 6.82 -14.02 -0.20
N VAL A 458 7.70 -14.87 0.34
CA VAL A 458 7.77 -16.30 -0.02
C VAL A 458 6.50 -17.03 0.41
N LEU A 459 6.13 -16.93 1.69
CA LEU A 459 4.99 -17.65 2.23
C LEU A 459 3.69 -17.23 1.54
N LEU A 460 3.43 -15.92 1.43
CA LEU A 460 2.17 -15.43 0.89
C LEU A 460 2.09 -15.61 -0.63
N SER A 461 3.22 -15.54 -1.35
CA SER A 461 3.24 -15.87 -2.79
C SER A 461 2.98 -17.35 -3.03
N TRP A 462 3.45 -18.24 -2.15
CA TRP A 462 3.11 -19.66 -2.20
C TRP A 462 1.60 -19.88 -2.02
N TRP A 463 0.99 -19.25 -1.00
CA TRP A 463 -0.45 -19.35 -0.77
C TRP A 463 -1.29 -18.74 -1.89
N MET A 464 -0.85 -17.61 -2.46
CA MET A 464 -1.50 -16.99 -3.61
C MET A 464 -1.36 -17.88 -4.86
N GLY A 465 -0.17 -18.43 -5.11
CA GLY A 465 0.07 -19.40 -6.17
C GLY A 465 -0.83 -20.63 -6.04
N TYR A 466 -1.06 -21.09 -4.80
CA TYR A 466 -2.01 -22.17 -4.52
C TYR A 466 -3.46 -21.80 -4.87
N ALA A 467 -3.91 -20.57 -4.56
CA ALA A 467 -5.24 -20.09 -4.92
C ALA A 467 -5.44 -19.99 -6.44
N VAL A 468 -4.44 -19.45 -7.15
CA VAL A 468 -4.43 -19.36 -8.62
C VAL A 468 -4.42 -20.75 -9.25
N LEU A 469 -3.56 -21.64 -8.77
CA LEU A 469 -3.48 -23.02 -9.26
C LEU A 469 -4.82 -23.74 -9.05
N LYS A 470 -5.42 -23.64 -7.86
CA LYS A 470 -6.74 -24.19 -7.58
C LYS A 470 -7.77 -23.70 -8.59
N THR A 471 -7.80 -22.39 -8.85
CA THR A 471 -8.71 -21.76 -9.81
C THR A 471 -8.51 -22.27 -11.24
N LEU A 472 -7.25 -22.47 -11.67
CA LEU A 472 -6.96 -23.08 -12.97
C LEU A 472 -7.40 -24.55 -13.03
N MET A 473 -7.21 -25.29 -11.93
CA MET A 473 -7.57 -26.70 -11.84
C MET A 473 -9.09 -26.92 -11.83
N VAL A 474 -9.89 -25.94 -11.38
CA VAL A 474 -11.35 -25.95 -11.56
C VAL A 474 -11.71 -26.21 -13.03
N PHE A 475 -10.97 -25.63 -13.99
CA PHE A 475 -11.25 -25.81 -15.42
C PHE A 475 -10.67 -27.11 -16.00
N ARG A 476 -9.66 -27.70 -15.35
CA ARG A 476 -8.98 -28.93 -15.81
C ARG A 476 -9.64 -30.20 -15.27
N CYS A 477 -10.04 -30.23 -14.00
CA CYS A 477 -10.71 -31.39 -13.42
C CYS A 477 -12.14 -31.50 -13.99
N SER A 478 -12.54 -32.70 -14.37
CA SER A 478 -13.86 -32.98 -14.97
C SER A 478 -15.02 -32.53 -14.08
N LYS A 479 -14.90 -32.76 -12.76
CA LYS A 479 -15.86 -32.33 -11.75
C LYS A 479 -15.51 -31.00 -11.08
N GLY A 480 -14.43 -30.33 -11.48
CA GLY A 480 -14.05 -29.01 -10.93
C GLY A 480 -13.47 -28.98 -9.52
N LEU A 481 -13.51 -30.08 -8.75
CA LEU A 481 -12.85 -30.15 -7.44
C LEU A 481 -11.37 -30.51 -7.58
N TRP A 482 -10.53 -29.70 -6.93
CA TRP A 482 -9.11 -29.95 -6.83
C TRP A 482 -8.61 -29.55 -5.44
N ASN A 483 -7.75 -30.40 -4.87
CA ASN A 483 -7.02 -30.09 -3.63
C ASN A 483 -5.64 -30.73 -3.70
N TYR A 484 -4.63 -30.04 -3.16
CA TYR A 484 -3.30 -30.61 -3.07
C TYR A 484 -3.25 -31.65 -1.95
N ALA A 485 -3.50 -32.91 -2.33
CA ALA A 485 -3.52 -34.05 -1.43
C ALA A 485 -2.56 -35.12 -1.94
N TRP A 486 -1.46 -35.35 -1.24
CA TRP A 486 -0.65 -36.55 -1.47
C TRP A 486 -1.48 -37.77 -1.01
N PRO A 487 -1.69 -38.83 -1.82
CA PRO A 487 -0.94 -39.21 -3.01
C PRO A 487 -1.69 -39.05 -4.36
N LEU A 488 -2.71 -38.19 -4.49
CA LEU A 488 -3.40 -37.97 -5.77
C LEU A 488 -2.45 -37.26 -6.74
N PRO A 489 -1.93 -37.93 -7.80
CA PRO A 489 -0.89 -37.35 -8.66
C PRO A 489 -1.39 -36.08 -9.37
N ASP A 490 -2.68 -36.06 -9.71
CA ASP A 490 -3.32 -34.97 -10.44
C ASP A 490 -4.16 -34.05 -9.53
N GLY A 491 -4.39 -34.46 -8.27
CA GLY A 491 -5.13 -33.71 -7.24
C GLY A 491 -6.63 -33.49 -7.51
N CYS A 492 -7.18 -34.02 -8.61
CA CYS A 492 -8.61 -33.96 -8.90
C CYS A 492 -9.39 -34.91 -7.98
N ILE A 493 -10.51 -34.42 -7.44
CA ILE A 493 -11.42 -35.22 -6.62
C ILE A 493 -12.56 -35.70 -7.54
N GLU A 494 -12.59 -37.02 -7.78
CA GLU A 494 -13.67 -37.68 -8.52
C GLU A 494 -14.85 -38.03 -7.62
#